data_AF-A0A8J9RQ03-F1
#
_entry.id   AF-A0A8J9RQ03-F1
#
_cell.length_a   1.000
_cell.length_b   1.000
_cell.length_c   1.000
_cell.angle_alpha   90.00
_cell.angle_beta   90.00
_cell.angle_gamma   90.00
#
_symmetry.space_group_name_H-M   'P 1'
#
loop_
_entity.id
_entity.type
_entity.pdbx_description
1 polymer ?
#
loop_
_entity_poly.entity_id
_entity_poly.type
_entity_poly.pdbx_seq_one_letter_code
_entity_poly.pdbx_strand_id
1 'polypeptide(L)'
;MCYKQLEFEKVADEHSYEVAEEYLKKKHNGGDQDASLLESAIKSVELRNGKSQFKRSRSDRPTTGGRGRGGRGQYGMSRFNWSQAAMQMPAQMPMQMPVQQPTSDDPNYLSDAYGFYRTHKDLEGELDIRYLIDWDNMIYPTTVMLAMLTDNPQFHSEAQAYLQKWLCSSGDTISYTPLGRAYNRFNPALGQTMNAALVSVIYGQAIQPPAVAPRPFEVVKYNDGLKSQKYICWTRKQMRYILGDHGVSYVTGFPAKKGSPTRVYDRGASCPSPPQNCSAITALYNPAPNPHTLSGALVMDPRTWDFFDDQRSSNDTWVSIDNNVGLTGALAGLNQVTGTYDQCLQGYGILARDAAICDSRL
;
A
#
# COMPACT_ATOMS: atom_id res chain seq x y z
N MET A 1 -24.08 -32.92 -4.44
CA MET A 1 -23.56 -31.90 -5.37
C MET A 1 -22.14 -31.41 -5.02
N CYS A 2 -21.33 -32.13 -4.23
CA CYS A 2 -19.99 -31.68 -3.80
C CYS A 2 -18.79 -32.18 -4.62
N TYR A 3 -18.97 -32.96 -5.69
CA TYR A 3 -17.82 -33.55 -6.41
C TYR A 3 -17.30 -32.71 -7.61
N LYS A 4 -18.06 -31.72 -8.11
CA LYS A 4 -17.65 -30.90 -9.27
C LYS A 4 -16.83 -29.64 -8.94
N GLN A 5 -16.75 -29.25 -7.66
CA GLN A 5 -16.05 -28.01 -7.26
C GLN A 5 -14.55 -28.23 -7.06
N LEU A 6 -14.13 -29.43 -6.65
CA LEU A 6 -12.72 -29.82 -6.52
C LEU A 6 -12.01 -29.99 -7.88
N GLU A 7 -12.75 -30.33 -8.94
CA GLU A 7 -12.19 -30.40 -10.30
C GLU A 7 -11.97 -29.01 -10.90
N PHE A 8 -12.84 -28.04 -10.62
CA PHE A 8 -12.66 -26.65 -11.09
C PHE A 8 -11.46 -25.95 -10.42
N GLU A 9 -11.20 -26.22 -9.15
CA GLU A 9 -10.01 -25.70 -8.45
C GLU A 9 -8.70 -26.30 -8.97
N LYS A 10 -8.69 -27.61 -9.33
CA LYS A 10 -7.53 -28.25 -9.97
C LYS A 10 -7.27 -27.75 -11.38
N VAL A 11 -8.32 -27.52 -12.17
CA VAL A 11 -8.20 -27.02 -13.55
C VAL A 11 -7.66 -25.58 -13.59
N ALA A 12 -7.98 -24.74 -12.59
CA ALA A 12 -7.42 -23.39 -12.48
C ALA A 12 -5.91 -23.38 -12.16
N ASP A 13 -5.45 -24.34 -11.36
CA ASP A 13 -4.02 -24.53 -11.04
C ASP A 13 -3.23 -25.09 -12.23
N GLU A 14 -3.77 -26.05 -12.98
CA GLU A 14 -3.11 -26.65 -14.16
C GLU A 14 -2.98 -25.65 -15.32
N HIS A 15 -4.03 -24.85 -15.60
CA HIS A 15 -3.98 -23.87 -16.68
C HIS A 15 -3.01 -22.71 -16.40
N SER A 16 -2.79 -22.38 -15.11
CA SER A 16 -1.80 -21.39 -14.69
C SER A 16 -0.36 -21.91 -14.87
N TYR A 17 -0.14 -23.22 -14.71
CA TYR A 17 1.14 -23.88 -14.95
C TYR A 17 1.47 -24.01 -16.45
N GLU A 18 0.50 -24.37 -17.29
CA GLU A 18 0.70 -24.47 -18.74
C GLU A 18 1.08 -23.11 -19.37
N VAL A 19 0.45 -22.02 -18.91
CA VAL A 19 0.79 -20.66 -19.37
C VAL A 19 2.19 -20.24 -18.91
N ALA A 20 2.61 -20.63 -17.70
CA ALA A 20 3.96 -20.36 -17.20
C ALA A 20 5.02 -21.19 -17.95
N GLU A 21 4.74 -22.45 -18.26
CA GLU A 21 5.63 -23.29 -19.08
C GLU A 21 5.73 -22.80 -20.53
N GLU A 22 4.63 -22.34 -21.13
CA GLU A 22 4.64 -21.79 -22.49
C GLU A 22 5.44 -20.48 -22.56
N TYR A 23 5.40 -19.67 -21.49
CA TYR A 23 6.21 -18.47 -21.34
C TYR A 23 7.70 -18.79 -21.19
N LEU A 24 8.05 -19.84 -20.45
CA LEU A 24 9.44 -20.32 -20.29
C LEU A 24 9.99 -21.00 -21.55
N LYS A 25 9.15 -21.74 -22.30
CA LYS A 25 9.50 -22.35 -23.59
C LYS A 25 9.72 -21.30 -24.67
N LYS A 26 8.94 -20.20 -24.69
CA LYS A 26 9.17 -19.05 -25.59
C LYS A 26 10.48 -18.31 -25.28
N LYS A 27 10.92 -18.30 -24.02
CA LYS A 27 12.21 -17.71 -23.60
C LYS A 27 13.44 -18.51 -24.06
N HIS A 28 13.29 -19.81 -24.36
CA HIS A 28 14.39 -20.68 -24.77
C HIS A 28 14.57 -20.82 -26.30
N ASN A 29 13.61 -20.39 -27.12
CA ASN A 29 13.61 -20.63 -28.57
C ASN A 29 13.63 -19.36 -29.46
N GLY A 30 13.86 -18.16 -28.90
CA GLY A 30 13.97 -16.92 -29.68
C GLY A 30 15.43 -16.45 -29.82
N GLY A 31 15.99 -16.56 -31.03
CA GLY A 31 17.41 -16.33 -31.30
C GLY A 31 17.89 -14.87 -31.24
N ASP A 32 19.11 -14.72 -30.69
CA ASP A 32 20.25 -13.82 -31.00
C ASP A 32 20.08 -12.34 -31.43
N GLN A 33 18.88 -11.76 -31.55
CA GLN A 33 18.72 -10.32 -31.84
C GLN A 33 18.32 -9.48 -30.62
N ASP A 34 17.73 -10.07 -29.57
CA ASP A 34 17.38 -9.35 -28.33
C ASP A 34 18.52 -9.29 -27.29
N ALA A 35 19.53 -10.16 -27.41
CA ALA A 35 20.69 -10.17 -26.50
C ALA A 35 21.59 -8.93 -26.68
N SER A 36 21.72 -8.40 -27.90
CA SER A 36 22.52 -7.20 -28.17
C SER A 36 21.87 -5.92 -27.64
N LEU A 37 20.54 -5.87 -27.57
CA LEU A 37 19.80 -4.75 -26.98
C LEU A 37 19.95 -4.73 -25.44
N LEU A 38 20.06 -5.91 -24.82
CA LEU A 38 20.28 -6.04 -23.38
C LEU A 38 21.73 -5.68 -22.98
N GLU A 39 22.74 -6.06 -23.77
CA GLU A 39 24.13 -5.66 -23.50
C GLU A 39 24.36 -4.14 -23.65
N SER A 40 23.70 -3.49 -24.62
CA SER A 40 23.74 -2.03 -24.73
C SER A 40 23.01 -1.32 -23.57
N ALA A 41 21.95 -1.93 -23.03
CA ALA A 41 21.27 -1.41 -21.85
C ALA A 41 22.10 -1.58 -20.57
N ILE A 42 22.83 -2.68 -20.42
CA ILE A 42 23.72 -2.94 -19.26
C ILE A 42 24.97 -2.03 -19.30
N LYS A 43 25.60 -1.84 -20.46
CA LYS A 43 26.76 -0.94 -20.62
C LYS A 43 26.45 0.54 -20.34
N SER A 44 25.22 0.98 -20.60
CA SER A 44 24.81 2.38 -20.35
C SER A 44 24.51 2.67 -18.87
N VAL A 45 24.27 1.64 -18.06
CA VAL A 45 24.10 1.74 -16.60
C VAL A 45 25.45 1.68 -15.88
N GLU A 46 26.42 0.88 -16.35
CA GLU A 46 27.76 0.80 -15.73
C GLU A 46 28.61 2.07 -15.92
N LEU A 47 28.41 2.82 -17.01
CA LEU A 47 29.11 4.09 -17.25
C LEU A 47 28.62 5.25 -16.37
N ARG A 48 27.47 5.14 -15.70
CA ARG A 48 26.94 6.19 -14.81
C ARG A 48 27.37 6.07 -13.35
N ASN A 49 27.94 4.94 -12.93
CA ASN A 49 28.36 4.69 -11.55
C ASN A 49 29.88 4.70 -11.32
N GLY A 50 30.68 5.00 -12.36
CA GLY A 50 32.14 5.05 -12.28
C GLY A 50 32.71 6.47 -12.31
N LYS A 51 33.18 6.94 -11.15
CA LYS A 51 34.04 8.12 -10.89
C LYS A 51 33.33 9.45 -10.58
N SER A 52 33.31 9.80 -9.30
CA SER A 52 33.81 11.12 -8.90
C SER A 52 34.63 11.01 -7.63
N GLN A 53 35.92 11.33 -7.77
CA GLN A 53 36.87 11.40 -6.68
C GLN A 53 36.66 12.69 -5.90
N PHE A 54 36.66 12.57 -4.57
CA PHE A 54 36.82 13.67 -3.64
C PHE A 54 38.13 14.42 -3.92
N LYS A 55 38.03 15.72 -4.27
CA LYS A 55 39.10 16.70 -4.06
C LYS A 55 38.55 17.85 -3.23
N ARG A 56 39.09 17.98 -2.01
CA ARG A 56 38.95 19.16 -1.16
C ARG A 56 39.75 20.32 -1.76
N SER A 57 39.16 21.49 -1.90
CA SER A 57 39.89 22.77 -1.94
C SER A 57 39.30 23.74 -0.92
N ARG A 58 40.18 24.53 -0.31
CA ARG A 58 39.96 25.56 0.73
C ARG A 58 39.55 26.92 0.12
N SER A 59 39.08 27.79 1.04
CA SER A 59 38.90 29.27 0.99
C SER A 59 37.59 29.73 0.30
N ASP A 60 36.78 30.68 0.81
CA ASP A 60 37.04 31.87 1.63
C ASP A 60 35.83 32.28 2.52
N ARG A 61 36.12 33.08 3.58
CA ARG A 61 35.14 33.90 4.37
C ARG A 61 34.80 35.19 3.61
N PRO A 62 33.67 35.88 3.91
CA PRO A 62 33.67 37.03 4.85
C PRO A 62 32.43 37.07 5.79
N THR A 63 32.57 37.23 7.12
CA THR A 63 32.44 38.46 7.97
C THR A 63 31.04 39.10 8.16
N THR A 64 30.48 38.92 9.37
CA THR A 64 29.88 39.88 10.34
C THR A 64 28.89 41.01 9.96
N GLY A 65 27.84 41.14 10.79
CA GLY A 65 27.03 42.36 11.07
C GLY A 65 25.53 42.17 10.73
N GLY A 66 24.52 42.54 11.51
CA GLY A 66 24.39 43.27 12.78
C GLY A 66 22.93 43.14 13.31
N ARG A 67 22.72 43.57 14.57
CA ARG A 67 21.43 43.54 15.30
C ARG A 67 20.45 44.63 14.81
N GLY A 68 19.14 44.38 14.89
CA GLY A 68 18.10 45.41 14.73
C GLY A 68 16.74 44.99 15.31
N ARG A 69 16.17 45.84 16.17
CA ARG A 69 14.99 45.66 17.04
C ARG A 69 13.62 45.70 16.31
N GLY A 70 12.66 44.94 16.85
CA GLY A 70 11.35 45.40 17.36
C GLY A 70 10.37 46.16 16.46
N GLY A 71 9.18 45.56 16.24
CA GLY A 71 7.98 46.26 15.76
C GLY A 71 6.72 45.39 15.90
N ARG A 72 5.74 45.87 16.68
CA ARG A 72 4.36 45.34 16.75
C ARG A 72 3.60 45.76 15.48
N GLY A 73 2.76 44.89 14.92
CA GLY A 73 1.84 45.26 13.84
C GLY A 73 0.85 44.16 13.44
N GLN A 74 -0.40 44.33 13.90
CA GLN A 74 -1.70 43.99 13.28
C GLN A 74 -1.88 42.68 12.49
N TYR A 75 -2.80 41.84 12.98
CA TYR A 75 -3.46 40.76 12.25
C TYR A 75 -4.35 41.33 11.13
N GLY A 76 -3.86 41.24 9.89
CA GLY A 76 -4.67 41.43 8.68
C GLY A 76 -4.89 40.09 7.98
N MET A 77 -6.14 39.64 7.88
CA MET A 77 -6.53 38.52 7.02
C MET A 77 -6.28 38.90 5.56
N SER A 78 -5.31 38.23 4.90
CA SER A 78 -5.16 38.31 3.44
C SER A 78 -5.57 36.99 2.79
N ARG A 79 -6.39 37.11 1.75
CA ARG A 79 -6.94 36.01 0.96
C ARG A 79 -5.82 35.33 0.19
N PHE A 80 -5.64 34.03 0.41
CA PHE A 80 -4.69 33.22 -0.35
C PHE A 80 -5.22 33.00 -1.76
N ASN A 81 -4.53 33.56 -2.77
CA ASN A 81 -4.88 33.42 -4.17
C ASN A 81 -4.19 32.17 -4.75
N TRP A 82 -4.96 31.11 -4.99
CA TRP A 82 -4.48 29.81 -5.45
C TRP A 82 -4.01 29.76 -6.91
N SER A 83 -4.03 30.88 -7.66
CA SER A 83 -3.75 30.89 -9.09
C SER A 83 -2.27 31.10 -9.50
N GLN A 84 -1.35 31.27 -8.54
CA GLN A 84 0.09 31.49 -8.85
C GLN A 84 1.07 30.44 -8.28
N ALA A 85 0.60 29.42 -7.57
CA ALA A 85 1.48 28.38 -7.00
C ALA A 85 1.77 27.19 -7.94
N ALA A 86 1.20 27.16 -9.14
CA ALA A 86 1.23 25.98 -10.02
C ALA A 86 2.31 25.99 -11.12
N MET A 87 3.23 26.97 -11.15
CA MET A 87 4.28 27.05 -12.18
C MET A 87 5.64 27.23 -11.54
N GLN A 88 6.28 26.11 -11.20
CA GLN A 88 7.74 25.85 -11.13
C GLN A 88 7.97 24.69 -10.15
N MET A 89 7.92 23.45 -10.64
CA MET A 89 8.45 22.30 -9.90
C MET A 89 9.84 21.97 -10.46
N PRO A 90 10.95 22.31 -9.77
CA PRO A 90 12.23 21.70 -10.06
C PRO A 90 12.26 20.24 -9.56
N ALA A 91 13.03 19.41 -10.27
CA ALA A 91 13.23 18.01 -9.98
C ALA A 91 13.74 17.76 -8.55
N GLN A 92 13.20 16.70 -7.93
CA GLN A 92 13.74 15.96 -6.78
C GLN A 92 14.29 16.79 -5.62
N MET A 93 13.42 17.23 -4.71
CA MET A 93 13.83 17.41 -3.31
C MET A 93 13.63 16.10 -2.55
N PRO A 94 14.65 15.60 -1.82
CA PRO A 94 14.43 14.53 -0.86
C PRO A 94 13.52 15.08 0.24
N MET A 95 12.24 14.69 0.25
CA MET A 95 11.36 14.90 1.40
C MET A 95 11.82 14.00 2.54
N GLN A 96 12.93 14.35 3.18
CA GLN A 96 13.12 14.01 4.59
C GLN A 96 12.27 15.02 5.38
N MET A 97 10.96 14.73 5.49
CA MET A 97 10.22 15.35 6.58
C MET A 97 10.86 14.86 7.87
N PRO A 98 11.28 15.75 8.78
CA PRO A 98 11.60 15.31 10.13
C PRO A 98 10.33 14.66 10.66
N VAL A 99 10.38 13.36 10.94
CA VAL A 99 9.35 12.73 11.76
C VAL A 99 9.47 13.42 13.12
N GLN A 100 8.67 14.46 13.34
CA GLN A 100 8.43 14.93 14.70
C GLN A 100 7.77 13.75 15.40
N GLN A 101 8.54 13.10 16.29
CA GLN A 101 7.93 12.17 17.23
C GLN A 101 6.80 12.92 17.93
N PRO A 102 5.58 12.39 17.98
CA PRO A 102 4.53 12.97 18.81
C PRO A 102 4.94 12.78 20.27
N THR A 103 5.75 13.70 20.79
CA THR A 103 6.20 13.72 22.18
C THR A 103 5.18 14.49 22.99
N SER A 104 4.04 13.87 23.22
CA SER A 104 3.42 14.11 24.50
C SER A 104 4.18 13.26 25.51
N ASP A 105 4.95 13.91 26.38
CA ASP A 105 5.62 13.26 27.51
C ASP A 105 4.63 12.91 28.64
N ASP A 106 3.32 13.01 28.41
CA ASP A 106 2.32 12.63 29.40
C ASP A 106 2.30 11.10 29.56
N PRO A 107 2.68 10.58 30.74
CA PRO A 107 2.78 9.15 30.98
C PRO A 107 1.42 8.43 30.92
N ASN A 108 0.30 9.17 30.92
CA ASN A 108 -1.03 8.58 30.98
C ASN A 108 -1.54 8.10 29.63
N TYR A 109 -1.04 8.61 28.49
CA TYR A 109 -1.59 8.23 27.18
C TYR A 109 -1.56 6.73 26.89
N LEU A 110 -0.49 6.05 27.29
CA LEU A 110 -0.41 4.60 27.12
C LEU A 110 -1.43 3.89 28.02
N SER A 111 -1.52 4.31 29.29
CA SER A 111 -2.52 3.81 30.25
C SER A 111 -3.96 4.01 29.73
N ASP A 112 -4.26 5.18 29.20
CA ASP A 112 -5.58 5.52 28.67
C ASP A 112 -5.88 4.70 27.41
N ALA A 113 -4.89 4.53 26.52
CA ALA A 113 -5.03 3.66 25.35
C ALA A 113 -5.36 2.21 25.75
N TYR A 114 -4.71 1.67 26.79
CA TYR A 114 -5.06 0.38 27.38
C TYR A 114 -6.49 0.37 27.95
N GLY A 115 -6.89 1.42 28.65
CA GLY A 115 -8.24 1.56 29.21
C GLY A 115 -9.32 1.54 28.13
N PHE A 116 -9.16 2.34 27.09
CA PHE A 116 -10.09 2.40 25.96
C PHE A 116 -10.10 1.11 25.15
N TYR A 117 -8.94 0.50 24.92
CA TYR A 117 -8.85 -0.80 24.24
C TYR A 117 -9.68 -1.88 24.97
N ARG A 118 -9.51 -1.96 26.30
CA ARG A 118 -10.30 -2.89 27.12
C ARG A 118 -11.78 -2.57 27.09
N THR A 119 -12.13 -1.29 27.21
CA THR A 119 -13.53 -0.84 27.19
C THR A 119 -14.22 -1.19 25.88
N HIS A 120 -13.53 -1.03 24.74
CA HIS A 120 -14.03 -1.46 23.44
C HIS A 120 -14.31 -2.97 23.44
N LYS A 121 -13.38 -3.80 23.90
CA LYS A 121 -13.60 -5.25 23.98
C LYS A 121 -14.75 -5.64 24.92
N ASP A 122 -14.86 -4.96 26.06
CA ASP A 122 -15.89 -5.23 27.07
C ASP A 122 -17.31 -4.84 26.58
N LEU A 123 -17.43 -3.76 25.78
CA LEU A 123 -18.72 -3.24 25.31
C LEU A 123 -19.14 -3.77 23.94
N GLU A 124 -18.20 -3.96 23.02
CA GLU A 124 -18.46 -4.34 21.63
C GLU A 124 -18.12 -5.81 21.34
N GLY A 125 -17.43 -6.48 22.26
CA GLY A 125 -17.04 -7.89 22.16
C GLY A 125 -15.62 -8.11 21.66
N GLU A 126 -15.26 -9.38 21.47
CA GLU A 126 -13.94 -9.77 20.96
C GLU A 126 -13.72 -9.33 19.51
N LEU A 127 -12.44 -9.24 19.11
CA LEU A 127 -12.03 -8.79 17.77
C LEU A 127 -12.61 -9.67 16.66
N ASP A 128 -13.65 -9.16 16.02
CA ASP A 128 -14.32 -9.80 14.91
C ASP A 128 -13.95 -9.10 13.60
N ILE A 129 -13.37 -9.85 12.67
CA ILE A 129 -12.85 -9.35 11.39
C ILE A 129 -13.97 -8.92 10.42
N ARG A 130 -15.24 -9.11 10.79
CA ARG A 130 -16.37 -8.46 10.13
C ARG A 130 -16.36 -6.95 10.35
N TYR A 131 -15.87 -6.48 11.49
CA TYR A 131 -15.56 -5.08 11.73
C TYR A 131 -14.20 -4.78 11.11
N LEU A 132 -14.14 -3.70 10.35
CA LEU A 132 -13.05 -3.42 9.42
C LEU A 132 -12.21 -2.25 9.88
N ILE A 133 -11.10 -2.01 9.18
CA ILE A 133 -10.32 -0.80 9.40
C ILE A 133 -10.94 0.29 8.54
N ASP A 134 -11.57 1.26 9.18
CA ASP A 134 -12.15 2.43 8.55
C ASP A 134 -12.17 3.62 9.52
N TRP A 135 -12.86 4.69 9.13
CA TRP A 135 -12.99 5.88 9.94
C TRP A 135 -13.77 5.67 11.25
N ASP A 136 -14.54 4.58 11.36
CA ASP A 136 -15.37 4.25 12.52
C ASP A 136 -14.64 3.28 13.47
N ASN A 137 -13.89 2.33 12.92
CA ASN A 137 -13.16 1.33 13.72
C ASN A 137 -11.65 1.26 13.39
N MET A 138 -10.83 1.55 14.40
CA MET A 138 -9.37 1.59 14.34
C MET A 138 -8.70 0.58 15.28
N ILE A 139 -9.42 -0.48 15.69
CA ILE A 139 -8.93 -1.41 16.71
C ILE A 139 -7.71 -2.21 16.26
N TYR A 140 -7.64 -2.64 14.99
CA TYR A 140 -6.53 -3.43 14.48
C TYR A 140 -5.22 -2.63 14.35
N PRO A 141 -5.20 -1.41 13.77
CA PRO A 141 -4.03 -0.54 13.86
C PRO A 141 -3.62 -0.26 15.31
N THR A 142 -4.59 -0.01 16.20
CA THR A 142 -4.32 0.21 17.63
C THR A 142 -3.64 -1.00 18.27
N THR A 143 -4.11 -2.22 17.96
CA THR A 143 -3.50 -3.49 18.42
C THR A 143 -2.04 -3.60 17.99
N VAL A 144 -1.74 -3.30 16.72
CA VAL A 144 -0.36 -3.32 16.20
C VAL A 144 0.51 -2.27 16.90
N MET A 145 0.00 -1.05 17.10
CA MET A 145 0.75 -0.01 17.81
C MET A 145 1.02 -0.40 19.27
N LEU A 146 0.04 -0.98 19.96
CA LEU A 146 0.22 -1.46 21.34
C LEU A 146 1.24 -2.61 21.40
N ALA A 147 1.23 -3.55 20.45
CA ALA A 147 2.27 -4.57 20.34
C ALA A 147 3.66 -3.94 20.20
N MET A 148 3.82 -2.97 19.29
CA MET A 148 5.10 -2.30 19.04
C MET A 148 5.60 -1.49 20.24
N LEU A 149 4.70 -0.78 20.93
CA LEU A 149 5.05 0.09 22.05
C LEU A 149 5.40 -0.71 23.31
N THR A 150 4.74 -1.83 23.54
CA THR A 150 4.74 -2.52 24.84
C THR A 150 5.42 -3.89 24.81
N ASP A 151 5.66 -4.43 23.61
CA ASP A 151 6.17 -5.79 23.40
C ASP A 151 5.33 -6.88 24.11
N ASN A 152 4.05 -6.57 24.38
CA ASN A 152 3.16 -7.47 25.10
C ASN A 152 2.73 -8.64 24.19
N PRO A 153 2.98 -9.90 24.58
CA PRO A 153 2.65 -11.08 23.79
C PRO A 153 1.18 -11.17 23.37
N GLN A 154 0.24 -10.64 24.18
CA GLN A 154 -1.18 -10.64 23.86
C GLN A 154 -1.45 -9.83 22.59
N PHE A 155 -0.94 -8.60 22.49
CA PHE A 155 -1.16 -7.77 21.30
C PHE A 155 -0.42 -8.32 20.08
N HIS A 156 0.75 -8.94 20.26
CA HIS A 156 1.40 -9.66 19.17
C HIS A 156 0.52 -10.81 18.66
N SER A 157 -0.08 -11.59 19.56
CA SER A 157 -0.99 -12.68 19.20
C SER A 157 -2.25 -12.16 18.49
N GLU A 158 -2.90 -11.12 19.01
CA GLU A 158 -4.10 -10.53 18.43
C GLU A 158 -3.83 -9.92 17.04
N ALA A 159 -2.70 -9.21 16.85
CA ALA A 159 -2.27 -8.71 15.55
C ALA A 159 -2.01 -9.84 14.54
N GLN A 160 -1.35 -10.92 14.98
CA GLN A 160 -1.09 -12.09 14.13
C GLN A 160 -2.39 -12.80 13.75
N ALA A 161 -3.34 -12.96 14.67
CA ALA A 161 -4.63 -13.58 14.40
C ALA A 161 -5.43 -12.78 13.35
N TYR A 162 -5.41 -11.44 13.41
CA TYR A 162 -6.01 -10.60 12.38
C TYR A 162 -5.36 -10.81 11.01
N LEU A 163 -4.03 -10.71 10.93
CA LEU A 163 -3.30 -10.83 9.67
C LEU A 163 -3.40 -12.25 9.09
N GLN A 164 -3.40 -13.28 9.92
CA GLN A 164 -3.58 -14.67 9.51
C GLN A 164 -4.88 -14.86 8.73
N LYS A 165 -6.01 -14.29 9.21
CA LYS A 165 -7.29 -14.38 8.51
C LYS A 165 -7.23 -13.73 7.11
N TRP A 166 -6.53 -12.60 6.97
CA TRP A 166 -6.33 -11.95 5.67
C TRP A 166 -5.43 -12.74 4.73
N LEU A 167 -4.31 -13.25 5.23
CA LEU A 167 -3.33 -13.99 4.43
C LEU A 167 -3.83 -15.37 3.99
N CYS A 168 -4.53 -16.08 4.87
CA CYS A 168 -4.86 -17.49 4.69
C CYS A 168 -6.26 -17.75 4.13
N SER A 169 -7.07 -16.70 3.98
CA SER A 169 -8.53 -16.78 3.85
C SER A 169 -9.18 -17.39 5.09
N SER A 170 -10.23 -16.74 5.57
CA SER A 170 -11.05 -17.30 6.65
C SER A 170 -12.32 -17.98 6.15
N GLY A 171 -12.44 -18.25 4.83
CA GLY A 171 -13.57 -18.92 4.17
C GLY A 171 -14.88 -18.12 4.22
N ASP A 172 -15.31 -17.76 5.42
CA ASP A 172 -16.58 -17.11 5.74
C ASP A 172 -16.46 -15.58 5.80
N THR A 173 -15.26 -15.03 6.01
CA THR A 173 -15.07 -13.57 6.09
C THR A 173 -14.09 -13.03 5.06
N ILE A 174 -12.86 -13.56 5.00
CA ILE A 174 -11.87 -13.15 4.01
C ILE A 174 -11.79 -14.19 2.90
N SER A 175 -11.83 -13.74 1.65
CA SER A 175 -11.69 -14.58 0.47
C SER A 175 -10.79 -13.93 -0.57
N TYR A 176 -10.47 -14.68 -1.61
CA TYR A 176 -9.63 -14.23 -2.70
C TYR A 176 -10.39 -14.30 -4.02
N THR A 177 -10.19 -13.30 -4.86
CA THR A 177 -10.64 -13.34 -6.24
C THR A 177 -9.78 -14.32 -7.05
N PRO A 178 -10.24 -14.80 -8.21
CA PRO A 178 -9.44 -15.64 -9.12
C PRO A 178 -8.03 -15.10 -9.41
N LEU A 179 -7.87 -13.78 -9.57
CA LEU A 179 -6.57 -13.14 -9.82
C LEU A 179 -5.79 -12.79 -8.54
N GLY A 180 -6.27 -13.20 -7.36
CA GLY A 180 -5.51 -13.22 -6.13
C GLY A 180 -5.59 -11.96 -5.26
N ARG A 181 -6.63 -11.13 -5.43
CA ARG A 181 -6.95 -10.03 -4.52
C ARG A 181 -7.68 -10.57 -3.29
N ALA A 182 -7.14 -10.31 -2.10
CA ALA A 182 -7.84 -10.57 -0.84
C ALA A 182 -9.00 -9.58 -0.69
N TYR A 183 -10.15 -10.00 -0.16
CA TYR A 183 -11.25 -9.09 0.15
C TYR A 183 -12.08 -9.60 1.33
N ASN A 184 -12.69 -8.67 2.05
CA ASN A 184 -13.68 -8.99 3.07
C ASN A 184 -15.06 -9.15 2.43
N ARG A 185 -15.77 -10.24 2.71
CA ARG A 185 -17.09 -10.53 2.14
C ARG A 185 -18.19 -9.55 2.57
N PHE A 186 -18.03 -8.89 3.71
CA PHE A 186 -18.99 -7.92 4.24
C PHE A 186 -18.74 -6.50 3.70
N ASN A 187 -17.49 -6.18 3.33
CA ASN A 187 -17.15 -4.98 2.58
C ASN A 187 -15.95 -5.27 1.66
N PRO A 188 -16.21 -5.63 0.40
CA PRO A 188 -15.19 -6.09 -0.54
C PRO A 188 -14.40 -4.96 -1.23
N ALA A 189 -14.52 -3.71 -0.78
CA ALA A 189 -13.86 -2.58 -1.42
C ALA A 189 -12.32 -2.71 -1.44
N LEU A 190 -11.69 -2.22 -2.50
CA LEU A 190 -10.22 -2.22 -2.65
C LEU A 190 -9.53 -1.46 -1.50
N GLY A 191 -10.15 -0.38 -1.02
CA GLY A 191 -9.68 0.36 0.14
C GLY A 191 -9.46 -0.52 1.38
N GLN A 192 -10.36 -1.46 1.63
CA GLN A 192 -10.26 -2.38 2.77
C GLN A 192 -9.10 -3.35 2.63
N THR A 193 -8.87 -3.84 1.42
CA THR A 193 -7.69 -4.65 1.08
C THR A 193 -6.41 -3.88 1.39
N MET A 194 -6.38 -2.59 1.01
CA MET A 194 -5.21 -1.75 1.22
C MET A 194 -5.01 -1.31 2.67
N ASN A 195 -6.08 -1.15 3.45
CA ASN A 195 -5.98 -0.89 4.89
C ASN A 195 -5.37 -2.09 5.62
N ALA A 196 -5.78 -3.32 5.27
CA ALA A 196 -5.14 -4.53 5.79
C ALA A 196 -3.68 -4.65 5.32
N ALA A 197 -3.38 -4.30 4.06
CA ALA A 197 -2.02 -4.29 3.51
C ALA A 197 -1.10 -3.30 4.24
N LEU A 198 -1.61 -2.13 4.63
CA LEU A 198 -0.91 -1.15 5.47
C LEU A 198 -0.55 -1.75 6.84
N VAL A 199 -1.53 -2.30 7.56
CA VAL A 199 -1.28 -2.93 8.87
C VAL A 199 -0.30 -4.10 8.74
N SER A 200 -0.42 -4.90 7.69
CA SER A 200 0.47 -6.03 7.42
C SER A 200 1.91 -5.59 7.22
N VAL A 201 2.17 -4.52 6.45
CA VAL A 201 3.55 -4.07 6.22
C VAL A 201 4.14 -3.40 7.45
N ILE A 202 3.35 -2.63 8.22
CA ILE A 202 3.81 -2.04 9.50
C ILE A 202 4.22 -3.14 10.47
N TYR A 203 3.33 -4.11 10.70
CA TYR A 203 3.63 -5.20 11.63
C TYR A 203 4.77 -6.09 11.12
N GLY A 204 4.79 -6.38 9.82
CA GLY A 204 5.86 -7.13 9.18
C GLY A 204 7.23 -6.48 9.38
N GLN A 205 7.34 -5.15 9.25
CA GLN A 205 8.57 -4.42 9.58
C GLN A 205 8.91 -4.50 11.07
N ALA A 206 7.92 -4.31 11.94
CA ALA A 206 8.12 -4.26 13.39
C ALA A 206 8.69 -5.56 13.97
N ILE A 207 8.37 -6.71 13.36
CA ILE A 207 8.83 -8.03 13.81
C ILE A 207 10.05 -8.55 13.01
N GLN A 208 10.73 -7.70 12.25
CA GLN A 208 11.97 -8.08 11.58
C GLN A 208 13.06 -8.40 12.62
N PRO A 209 13.79 -9.52 12.46
CA PRO A 209 15.00 -9.75 13.22
C PRO A 209 15.99 -8.60 13.00
N PRO A 210 16.74 -8.19 14.03
CA PRO A 210 17.69 -7.10 13.89
C PRO A 210 18.75 -7.45 12.84
N ALA A 211 19.11 -6.48 11.99
CA ALA A 211 20.10 -6.68 10.94
C ALA A 211 21.51 -7.00 11.49
N VAL A 212 21.77 -6.63 12.74
CA VAL A 212 23.00 -6.92 13.48
C VAL A 212 22.63 -7.78 14.68
N ALA A 213 23.45 -8.79 14.95
CA ALA A 213 23.26 -9.63 16.13
C ALA A 213 23.23 -8.76 17.40
N PRO A 214 22.22 -8.94 18.28
CA PRO A 214 22.14 -8.20 19.53
C PRO A 214 23.38 -8.43 20.39
N ARG A 215 23.75 -7.44 21.19
CA ARG A 215 24.82 -7.63 22.17
C ARG A 215 24.39 -8.62 23.25
N PRO A 216 25.34 -9.29 23.93
CA PRO A 216 25.01 -10.05 25.13
C PRO A 216 24.18 -9.20 26.11
N PHE A 217 23.08 -9.76 26.61
CA PHE A 217 22.13 -9.13 27.55
C PHE A 217 21.28 -7.98 26.98
N GLU A 218 21.32 -7.73 25.67
CA GLU A 218 20.39 -6.79 25.02
C GLU A 218 18.98 -7.39 24.99
N VAL A 219 17.99 -6.64 25.47
CA VAL A 219 16.59 -7.04 25.38
C VAL A 219 16.15 -6.90 23.93
N VAL A 220 15.78 -8.03 23.33
CA VAL A 220 15.28 -8.08 21.96
C VAL A 220 13.77 -8.19 22.01
N LYS A 221 13.07 -7.25 21.38
CA LYS A 221 11.62 -7.31 21.19
C LYS A 221 11.23 -8.54 20.38
N TYR A 222 9.96 -8.92 20.45
CA TYR A 222 9.42 -9.99 19.62
C TYR A 222 9.78 -9.79 18.14
N ASN A 223 10.40 -10.80 17.54
CA ASN A 223 10.76 -10.82 16.14
C ASN A 223 10.58 -12.23 15.56
N ASP A 224 10.19 -12.28 14.28
CA ASP A 224 10.01 -13.50 13.51
C ASP A 224 10.25 -13.17 12.03
N GLY A 225 11.45 -13.54 11.54
CA GLY A 225 11.87 -13.24 10.17
C GLY A 225 10.99 -13.89 9.10
N LEU A 226 10.47 -15.09 9.37
CA LEU A 226 9.62 -15.80 8.43
C LEU A 226 8.25 -15.14 8.33
N LYS A 227 7.61 -14.83 9.47
CA LYS A 227 6.32 -14.12 9.49
C LYS A 227 6.47 -12.72 8.92
N SER A 228 7.52 -12.00 9.29
CA SER A 228 7.86 -10.68 8.74
C SER A 228 7.85 -10.69 7.21
N GLN A 229 8.63 -11.61 6.62
CA GLN A 229 8.76 -11.71 5.17
C GLN A 229 7.41 -12.02 4.50
N LYS A 230 6.62 -12.92 5.08
CA LYS A 230 5.31 -13.29 4.54
C LYS A 230 4.32 -12.13 4.58
N TYR A 231 4.26 -11.35 5.66
CA TYR A 231 3.42 -10.15 5.72
C TYR A 231 3.81 -9.12 4.66
N ILE A 232 5.11 -8.84 4.54
CA ILE A 232 5.62 -7.90 3.53
C ILE A 232 5.32 -8.40 2.11
N CYS A 233 5.53 -9.69 1.83
CA CYS A 233 5.25 -10.29 0.54
C CYS A 233 3.75 -10.31 0.21
N TRP A 234 2.89 -10.49 1.22
CA TRP A 234 1.44 -10.34 1.04
C TRP A 234 1.07 -8.93 0.61
N THR A 235 1.56 -7.91 1.33
CA THR A 235 1.35 -6.51 0.97
C THR A 235 1.83 -6.22 -0.46
N ARG A 236 3.01 -6.72 -0.87
CA ARG A 236 3.50 -6.58 -2.25
C ARG A 236 2.54 -7.20 -3.27
N LYS A 237 2.01 -8.38 -3.00
CA LYS A 237 1.02 -9.04 -3.87
C LYS A 237 -0.23 -8.19 -4.04
N GLN A 238 -0.81 -7.70 -2.94
CA GLN A 238 -2.01 -6.85 -3.00
C GLN A 238 -1.74 -5.53 -3.73
N MET A 239 -0.59 -4.90 -3.46
CA MET A 239 -0.18 -3.67 -4.14
C MET A 239 -0.04 -3.89 -5.66
N ARG A 240 0.64 -4.95 -6.09
CA ARG A 240 0.82 -5.28 -7.51
C ARG A 240 -0.51 -5.58 -8.21
N TYR A 241 -1.45 -6.23 -7.52
CA TYR A 241 -2.81 -6.41 -8.01
C TYR A 241 -3.45 -5.04 -8.30
N ILE A 242 -3.45 -4.12 -7.31
CA ILE A 242 -4.07 -2.79 -7.41
C ILE A 242 -3.42 -1.92 -8.50
N LEU A 243 -2.10 -2.00 -8.65
CA LEU A 243 -1.34 -1.26 -9.65
C LEU A 243 -1.42 -1.85 -11.06
N GLY A 244 -2.02 -3.04 -11.20
CA GLY A 244 -2.45 -3.56 -12.50
C GLY A 244 -1.52 -4.53 -13.20
N ASP A 245 -0.77 -5.32 -12.45
CA ASP A 245 0.01 -6.44 -12.99
C ASP A 245 -0.83 -7.42 -13.84
N HIS A 246 -2.10 -7.58 -13.49
CA HIS A 246 -3.06 -8.40 -14.21
C HIS A 246 -3.64 -7.71 -15.47
N GLY A 247 -3.22 -6.48 -15.74
CA GLY A 247 -3.48 -5.75 -16.97
C GLY A 247 -4.11 -4.38 -16.76
N VAL A 248 -4.99 -4.21 -15.76
CA VAL A 248 -5.73 -2.96 -15.51
C VAL A 248 -5.30 -2.38 -14.15
N SER A 249 -4.92 -1.11 -14.11
CA SER A 249 -4.73 -0.41 -12.83
C SER A 249 -6.08 -0.06 -12.24
N TYR A 250 -6.20 -0.11 -10.91
CA TYR A 250 -7.34 0.44 -10.17
C TYR A 250 -7.07 1.86 -9.62
N VAL A 251 -5.86 2.36 -9.85
CA VAL A 251 -5.44 3.71 -9.50
C VAL A 251 -5.50 4.60 -10.73
N THR A 252 -6.31 5.65 -10.67
CA THR A 252 -6.49 6.62 -11.75
C THR A 252 -5.18 7.28 -12.17
N GLY A 253 -4.94 7.35 -13.48
CA GLY A 253 -3.74 7.97 -14.05
C GLY A 253 -2.45 7.16 -13.81
N PHE A 254 -2.52 6.00 -13.15
CA PHE A 254 -1.39 5.10 -13.01
C PHE A 254 -1.28 4.18 -14.23
N PRO A 255 -0.11 4.08 -14.88
CA PRO A 255 0.04 3.30 -16.10
C PRO A 255 -0.07 1.79 -15.85
N ALA A 256 -0.86 1.12 -16.69
CA ALA A 256 -0.94 -0.34 -16.78
C ALA A 256 -1.21 -0.76 -18.23
N LYS A 257 -1.05 -2.05 -18.55
CA LYS A 257 -1.10 -2.59 -19.92
C LYS A 257 -2.40 -2.26 -20.68
N LYS A 258 -3.54 -2.33 -20.00
CA LYS A 258 -4.89 -2.04 -20.53
C LYS A 258 -5.41 -0.67 -20.09
N GLY A 259 -4.63 0.10 -19.33
CA GLY A 259 -4.98 1.42 -18.81
C GLY A 259 -5.46 1.43 -17.35
N SER A 260 -5.97 2.59 -16.95
CA SER A 260 -6.51 2.90 -15.62
C SER A 260 -7.94 3.45 -15.72
N PRO A 261 -8.68 3.60 -14.61
CA PRO A 261 -10.03 4.16 -14.65
C PRO A 261 -10.01 5.60 -15.17
N THR A 262 -10.94 5.91 -16.06
CA THR A 262 -11.03 7.20 -16.74
C THR A 262 -12.35 7.93 -16.48
N ARG A 263 -13.36 7.23 -15.95
CA ARG A 263 -14.69 7.78 -15.68
C ARG A 263 -15.06 7.66 -14.20
N VAL A 264 -14.14 8.09 -13.32
CA VAL A 264 -14.39 8.08 -11.87
C VAL A 264 -15.52 8.99 -11.44
N TYR A 265 -16.30 8.53 -10.45
CA TYR A 265 -17.39 9.27 -9.83
C TYR A 265 -16.84 10.37 -8.91
N ASP A 266 -16.32 11.43 -9.52
CA ASP A 266 -15.87 12.63 -8.85
C ASP A 266 -16.33 13.89 -9.60
N ARG A 267 -16.85 14.87 -8.87
CA ARG A 267 -17.41 16.09 -9.47
C ARG A 267 -16.32 16.98 -10.07
N GLY A 268 -15.19 17.13 -9.38
CA GLY A 268 -14.07 17.94 -9.86
C GLY A 268 -13.45 17.35 -11.13
N ALA A 269 -13.35 16.03 -11.19
CA ALA A 269 -12.82 15.29 -12.33
C ALA A 269 -13.76 15.33 -13.54
N SER A 270 -15.07 15.18 -13.30
CA SER A 270 -16.09 15.00 -14.35
C SER A 270 -16.67 16.29 -14.93
N CYS A 271 -16.64 17.40 -14.19
CA CYS A 271 -17.11 18.68 -14.70
C CYS A 271 -16.17 19.21 -15.81
N PRO A 272 -16.70 19.69 -16.95
CA PRO A 272 -15.88 20.38 -17.94
C PRO A 272 -15.33 21.70 -17.36
N SER A 273 -14.20 22.16 -17.88
CA SER A 273 -13.67 23.48 -17.53
C SER A 273 -14.63 24.61 -17.93
N PRO A 274 -14.66 25.74 -17.21
CA PRO A 274 -15.39 26.92 -17.65
C PRO A 274 -14.96 27.40 -19.04
N PRO A 275 -15.86 27.99 -19.85
CA PRO A 275 -17.21 28.44 -19.50
C PRO A 275 -18.31 27.37 -19.62
N GLN A 276 -17.97 26.11 -19.92
CA GLN A 276 -18.96 25.04 -20.07
C GLN A 276 -19.68 24.77 -18.74
N ASN A 277 -21.01 24.64 -18.82
CA ASN A 277 -21.83 24.36 -17.63
C ASN A 277 -21.61 22.92 -17.14
N CYS A 278 -21.38 22.77 -15.83
CA CYS A 278 -21.41 21.46 -15.19
C CYS A 278 -22.85 21.10 -14.77
N SER A 279 -23.34 19.96 -15.25
CA SER A 279 -24.68 19.43 -14.98
C SER A 279 -24.61 17.91 -14.93
N ALA A 280 -25.69 17.24 -14.49
CA ALA A 280 -25.73 15.77 -14.53
C ALA A 280 -25.54 15.22 -15.96
N ILE A 281 -26.02 15.92 -16.99
CA ILE A 281 -25.88 15.51 -18.40
C ILE A 281 -24.43 15.68 -18.89
N THR A 282 -23.81 16.82 -18.55
CA THR A 282 -22.45 17.15 -19.03
C THR A 282 -21.34 16.52 -18.19
N ALA A 283 -21.64 16.10 -16.96
CA ALA A 283 -20.74 15.40 -16.05
C ALA A 283 -21.24 13.96 -15.80
N LEU A 284 -22.11 13.72 -14.82
CA LEU A 284 -22.46 12.36 -14.33
C LEU A 284 -22.74 11.33 -15.44
N TYR A 285 -23.68 11.64 -16.33
CA TYR A 285 -24.15 10.74 -17.39
C TYR A 285 -23.37 10.85 -18.71
N ASN A 286 -22.32 11.68 -18.77
CA ASN A 286 -21.50 11.81 -19.96
C ASN A 286 -20.67 10.53 -20.17
N PRO A 287 -20.81 9.80 -21.29
CA PRO A 287 -20.09 8.55 -21.51
C PRO A 287 -18.59 8.74 -21.79
N ALA A 288 -18.15 9.97 -22.08
CA ALA A 288 -16.76 10.31 -22.31
C ALA A 288 -15.91 10.20 -21.02
N PRO A 289 -14.58 10.00 -21.17
CA PRO A 289 -13.63 10.15 -20.07
C PRO A 289 -13.81 11.46 -19.30
N ASN A 290 -13.45 11.46 -18.02
CA ASN A 290 -13.38 12.67 -17.22
C ASN A 290 -12.44 13.70 -17.88
N PRO A 291 -12.86 14.97 -18.06
CA PRO A 291 -12.01 16.02 -18.62
C PRO A 291 -10.76 16.30 -17.77
N HIS A 292 -10.81 15.98 -16.47
CA HIS A 292 -9.70 16.11 -15.55
C HIS A 292 -9.38 14.74 -14.93
N THR A 293 -8.15 14.26 -15.09
CA THR A 293 -7.69 13.04 -14.44
C THR A 293 -7.50 13.29 -12.95
N LEU A 294 -8.25 12.56 -12.10
CA LEU A 294 -8.08 12.59 -10.66
C LEU A 294 -6.89 11.69 -10.25
N SER A 295 -5.67 12.05 -10.63
CA SER A 295 -4.50 11.17 -10.50
C SER A 295 -4.27 10.64 -9.08
N GLY A 296 -4.03 9.33 -8.96
CA GLY A 296 -3.70 8.66 -7.70
C GLY A 296 -4.90 8.20 -6.87
N ALA A 297 -6.13 8.45 -7.30
CA ALA A 297 -7.32 7.97 -6.61
C ALA A 297 -7.50 6.46 -6.80
N LEU A 298 -7.72 5.76 -5.68
CA LEU A 298 -8.11 4.35 -5.69
C LEU A 298 -9.63 4.26 -5.83
N VAL A 299 -10.08 3.60 -6.90
CA VAL A 299 -11.50 3.31 -7.08
C VAL A 299 -11.98 2.28 -6.06
N MET A 300 -13.27 2.30 -5.74
CA MET A 300 -13.83 1.44 -4.70
C MET A 300 -13.83 -0.04 -5.10
N ASP A 301 -14.23 -0.34 -6.35
CA ASP A 301 -14.43 -1.69 -6.90
C ASP A 301 -14.83 -2.76 -5.86
N PRO A 302 -16.12 -2.85 -5.50
CA PRO A 302 -16.60 -3.82 -4.53
C PRO A 302 -16.78 -5.23 -5.13
N ARG A 303 -16.42 -5.48 -6.39
CA ARG A 303 -16.72 -6.76 -7.05
C ARG A 303 -15.74 -7.82 -6.62
N THR A 304 -16.17 -9.08 -6.56
CA THR A 304 -15.38 -10.20 -6.00
C THR A 304 -14.90 -11.18 -7.05
N TRP A 305 -14.95 -10.81 -8.34
CA TRP A 305 -14.67 -11.67 -9.49
C TRP A 305 -13.79 -11.00 -10.56
N ASP A 306 -12.93 -10.04 -10.16
CA ASP A 306 -11.91 -9.40 -11.01
C ASP A 306 -12.44 -8.64 -12.25
N PHE A 307 -13.72 -8.29 -12.28
CA PHE A 307 -14.31 -7.48 -13.33
C PHE A 307 -14.49 -6.04 -12.85
N PHE A 308 -14.02 -5.07 -13.63
CA PHE A 308 -14.17 -3.64 -13.34
C PHE A 308 -15.00 -2.95 -14.41
N ASP A 309 -16.03 -2.22 -13.99
CA ASP A 309 -16.86 -1.39 -14.88
C ASP A 309 -16.52 0.07 -14.67
N ASP A 310 -15.68 0.61 -15.56
CA ASP A 310 -15.25 2.00 -15.54
C ASP A 310 -16.41 2.93 -15.94
N GLN A 311 -17.60 2.86 -15.35
CA GLN A 311 -18.73 3.76 -15.58
C GLN A 311 -18.93 4.69 -14.39
N ARG A 312 -19.08 5.99 -14.65
CA ARG A 312 -19.22 7.00 -13.58
C ARG A 312 -20.42 6.73 -12.67
N SER A 313 -21.51 6.20 -13.21
CA SER A 313 -22.69 5.81 -12.42
C SER A 313 -22.54 4.46 -11.69
N SER A 314 -21.48 3.70 -11.96
CA SER A 314 -21.19 2.44 -11.28
C SER A 314 -20.52 2.71 -9.93
N ASN A 315 -20.89 1.92 -8.92
CA ASN A 315 -20.25 1.96 -7.60
C ASN A 315 -18.76 1.58 -7.68
N ASP A 316 -18.36 0.84 -8.71
CA ASP A 316 -16.96 0.48 -8.96
C ASP A 316 -16.04 1.70 -8.99
N THR A 317 -16.52 2.80 -9.59
CA THR A 317 -15.71 3.98 -9.89
C THR A 317 -15.74 5.05 -8.81
N TRP A 318 -16.42 4.77 -7.69
CA TRP A 318 -16.44 5.66 -6.54
C TRP A 318 -15.04 5.81 -5.95
N VAL A 319 -14.74 7.00 -5.47
CA VAL A 319 -13.45 7.34 -4.87
C VAL A 319 -13.68 8.01 -3.52
N SER A 320 -12.79 7.77 -2.57
CA SER A 320 -12.84 8.37 -1.23
C SER A 320 -11.44 8.51 -0.65
N ILE A 321 -11.30 9.33 0.38
CA ILE A 321 -10.06 9.44 1.14
C ILE A 321 -9.77 8.08 1.82
N ASP A 322 -10.80 7.43 2.38
CA ASP A 322 -10.67 6.12 3.06
C ASP A 322 -10.05 5.05 2.16
N ASN A 323 -10.40 5.01 0.87
CA ASN A 323 -9.79 4.08 -0.07
C ASN A 323 -8.28 4.33 -0.24
N ASN A 324 -7.86 5.59 -0.16
CA ASN A 324 -6.49 6.02 -0.42
C ASN A 324 -5.55 5.92 0.79
N VAL A 325 -6.07 5.86 2.02
CA VAL A 325 -5.25 5.81 3.25
C VAL A 325 -4.34 4.58 3.24
N GLY A 326 -4.94 3.40 3.16
CA GLY A 326 -4.22 2.13 3.10
C GLY A 326 -3.27 2.06 1.91
N LEU A 327 -3.69 2.54 0.73
CA LEU A 327 -2.86 2.53 -0.48
C LEU A 327 -1.57 3.33 -0.27
N THR A 328 -1.71 4.57 0.21
CA THR A 328 -0.59 5.50 0.38
C THR A 328 0.38 4.98 1.44
N GLY A 329 -0.15 4.56 2.59
CA GLY A 329 0.67 4.04 3.68
C GLY A 329 1.38 2.74 3.30
N ALA A 330 0.67 1.80 2.68
CA ALA A 330 1.25 0.52 2.27
C ALA A 330 2.35 0.73 1.24
N LEU A 331 2.17 1.64 0.28
CA LEU A 331 3.20 2.00 -0.70
C LEU A 331 4.44 2.60 -0.03
N ALA A 332 4.24 3.53 0.91
CA ALA A 332 5.34 4.12 1.69
C ALA A 332 6.09 3.05 2.51
N GLY A 333 5.36 2.15 3.16
CA GLY A 333 5.95 1.03 3.90
C GLY A 333 6.74 0.08 2.99
N LEU A 334 6.21 -0.27 1.82
CA LEU A 334 6.90 -1.11 0.85
C LEU A 334 8.19 -0.46 0.31
N ASN A 335 8.26 0.86 0.23
CA ASN A 335 9.46 1.58 -0.17
C ASN A 335 10.55 1.63 0.92
N GLN A 336 10.23 1.27 2.16
CA GLN A 336 11.17 1.23 3.28
C GLN A 336 11.76 -0.17 3.51
N VAL A 337 11.16 -1.21 2.94
CA VAL A 337 11.60 -2.60 3.12
C VAL A 337 12.44 -3.08 1.95
N THR A 338 13.46 -3.87 2.25
CA THR A 338 14.29 -4.52 1.24
C THR A 338 13.58 -5.74 0.65
N GLY A 339 14.07 -6.15 -0.52
CA GLY A 339 13.63 -7.34 -1.22
C GLY A 339 12.65 -7.10 -2.37
N THR A 340 12.54 -8.09 -3.25
CA THR A 340 11.80 -8.01 -4.51
C THR A 340 10.56 -8.91 -4.51
N TYR A 341 9.67 -8.68 -5.47
CA TYR A 341 8.54 -9.59 -5.68
C TYR A 341 9.01 -10.98 -6.14
N ASP A 342 10.09 -11.07 -6.93
CA ASP A 342 10.63 -12.37 -7.36
C ASP A 342 11.13 -13.20 -6.17
N GLN A 343 11.72 -12.55 -5.16
CA GLN A 343 12.07 -13.22 -3.90
C GLN A 343 10.83 -13.71 -3.15
N CYS A 344 9.71 -13.00 -3.25
CA CYS A 344 8.43 -13.49 -2.73
C CYS A 344 7.91 -14.71 -3.50
N LEU A 345 8.26 -14.90 -4.77
CA LEU A 345 7.82 -16.08 -5.55
C LEU A 345 8.70 -17.32 -5.32
N GLN A 346 9.96 -17.14 -4.94
CA GLN A 346 10.98 -18.22 -4.87
C GLN A 346 10.93 -19.12 -3.61
N GLY A 347 9.80 -19.17 -2.89
CA GLY A 347 9.63 -20.08 -1.74
C GLY A 347 9.51 -19.42 -0.37
N TYR A 348 9.34 -18.09 -0.31
CA TYR A 348 9.09 -17.35 0.94
C TYR A 348 7.87 -16.41 0.88
N GLY A 349 7.07 -16.48 -0.19
CA GLY A 349 5.88 -15.63 -0.37
C GLY A 349 4.78 -16.33 -1.15
N ILE A 350 3.61 -15.70 -1.05
CA ILE A 350 2.29 -16.34 -1.12
C ILE A 350 1.94 -16.84 -2.52
N LEU A 351 2.12 -18.14 -2.72
CA LEU A 351 1.26 -19.03 -3.52
C LEU A 351 1.19 -20.47 -2.97
N ALA A 352 1.64 -20.73 -1.74
CA ALA A 352 1.27 -21.94 -1.01
C ALA A 352 0.48 -21.52 0.24
N ARG A 353 -0.61 -22.22 0.56
CA ARG A 353 -1.19 -22.22 1.91
C ARG A 353 -0.14 -22.81 2.86
N ASP A 354 0.86 -22.02 3.20
CA ASP A 354 2.01 -22.45 3.97
C ASP A 354 1.58 -22.60 5.44
N ALA A 355 1.82 -23.80 5.98
CA ALA A 355 1.42 -24.21 7.32
C ALA A 355 1.93 -23.26 8.42
N ALA A 356 3.10 -22.63 8.26
CA ALA A 356 3.66 -21.79 9.32
C ALA A 356 2.90 -20.47 9.58
N ILE A 357 2.00 -20.06 8.68
CA ILE A 357 1.00 -19.00 8.97
C ILE A 357 -0.41 -19.57 8.97
N CYS A 358 -0.72 -20.51 8.09
CA CYS A 358 -2.11 -20.92 7.85
C CYS A 358 -2.53 -22.21 8.56
N ASP A 359 -1.64 -22.91 9.26
CA ASP A 359 -2.00 -24.05 10.10
C ASP A 359 -2.20 -23.59 11.54
N SER A 360 -3.40 -23.83 12.08
CA SER A 360 -3.78 -23.48 13.44
C SER A 360 -3.28 -24.48 14.50
N ARG A 361 -2.28 -25.31 14.16
CA ARG A 361 -1.78 -26.43 14.97
C ARG A 361 -0.37 -26.24 15.54
N LEU A 362 0.13 -25.01 15.61
CA LEU A 362 1.32 -24.68 16.38
C LEU A 362 0.95 -23.96 17.68
#